data_AF-A0A1Q6I7E2-F1
#
_entry.id   AF-A0A1Q6I7E2-F1
#
_cell.length_a   1.000
_cell.length_b   1.000
_cell.length_c   1.000
_cell.angle_alpha   90.00
_cell.angle_beta   90.00
_cell.angle_gamma   90.00
#
_symmetry.space_group_name_H-M   'P 1'
#
loop_
_entity.id
_entity.type
_entity.pdbx_description
1 polymer ?
#
loop_
_entity_poly.entity_id
_entity_poly.type
_entity_poly.pdbx_seq_one_letter_code
_entity_poly.pdbx_strand_id
1 'polypeptide(L)'
;MTGKQIALQCGLSLPAFRIYLRRHHRSLMLRRNGLEVNADATNGILLRKKSGQTPAAYRKYKQAIDACDDLSYIQYNVSQIARLFGLDGVALGNQLKLHYPEIIERREKARTRLGLKDNFARGAKPESVEIYARAVEMLRSTDKNLPTIAEECGVSLAGLSQYLRFYHKDLVDWKNRRQESAAGCRQWGEMSGNNRLTEPSHEIREKYSEALILYRETSFTIREITDRTDVPIGGFRSYLRKWHRDLMLERRGGKPATDYDKCRLDLSGSKRYLKSTAAKYAPAIESLRANPRPIMRVAAELGIPPESLRQYLHMHEPELVAAVKVARQRAKSND
;
A
#
# COMPACT_ATOMS: atom_id res chain seq x y z
N MET A 1 -12.73 34.21 -10.48
CA MET A 1 -11.36 33.99 -10.99
C MET A 1 -10.84 32.58 -10.70
N THR A 2 -10.19 31.96 -11.68
CA THR A 2 -9.48 30.68 -11.55
C THR A 2 -8.12 30.86 -10.88
N GLY A 3 -7.56 29.83 -10.25
CA GLY A 3 -6.23 29.91 -9.64
C GLY A 3 -5.11 30.25 -10.65
N LYS A 4 -5.32 29.94 -11.94
CA LYS A 4 -4.41 30.33 -13.04
C LYS A 4 -4.46 31.85 -13.28
N GLN A 5 -5.65 32.43 -13.28
CA GLN A 5 -5.84 33.88 -13.43
C GLN A 5 -5.24 34.64 -12.24
N ILE A 6 -5.43 34.15 -11.02
CA ILE A 6 -4.87 34.77 -9.80
C ILE A 6 -3.34 34.71 -9.83
N ALA A 7 -2.76 33.55 -10.14
CA ALA A 7 -1.31 33.40 -10.24
C ALA A 7 -0.71 34.34 -11.30
N LEU A 8 -1.34 34.44 -12.47
CA LEU A 8 -0.92 35.34 -13.54
C LEU A 8 -0.98 36.81 -13.12
N GLN A 9 -2.07 37.22 -12.47
CA GLN A 9 -2.26 38.60 -12.01
C GLN A 9 -1.28 38.99 -10.90
N CYS A 10 -0.85 38.02 -10.08
CA CYS A 10 0.15 38.23 -9.03
C CYS A 10 1.60 38.03 -9.50
N GLY A 11 1.86 37.79 -10.80
CA GLY A 11 3.20 37.50 -11.31
C GLY A 11 3.82 36.20 -10.77
N LEU A 12 2.99 35.28 -10.28
CA LEU A 12 3.43 34.02 -9.68
C LEU A 12 3.33 32.85 -10.67
N SER A 13 4.29 31.94 -10.56
CA SER A 13 4.20 30.63 -11.18
C SER A 13 3.04 29.83 -10.57
N LEU A 14 2.16 29.28 -11.43
CA LEU A 14 1.00 28.50 -11.00
C LEU A 14 1.38 27.30 -10.09
N PRO A 15 2.43 26.51 -10.38
CA PRO A 15 2.96 25.51 -9.45
C PRO A 15 3.32 26.08 -8.07
N ALA A 16 4.09 27.16 -8.02
CA ALA A 16 4.54 27.77 -6.77
C ALA A 16 3.36 28.27 -5.93
N PHE A 17 2.42 28.98 -6.57
CA PHE A 17 1.20 29.46 -5.93
C PHE A 17 0.36 28.30 -5.35
N ARG A 18 0.23 27.19 -6.08
CA ARG A 18 -0.50 26.00 -5.60
C ARG A 18 0.18 25.34 -4.40
N ILE A 19 1.51 25.26 -4.39
CA ILE A 19 2.28 24.69 -3.27
C ILE A 19 2.09 25.56 -2.02
N TYR A 20 2.23 26.88 -2.17
CA TYR A 20 2.05 27.84 -1.08
C TYR A 20 0.66 27.71 -0.45
N LEU A 21 -0.40 27.71 -1.26
CA LEU A 21 -1.77 27.55 -0.77
C LEU A 21 -2.01 26.21 -0.07
N ARG A 22 -1.43 25.10 -0.57
CA ARG A 22 -1.59 23.79 0.09
C ARG A 22 -0.90 23.71 1.44
N ARG A 23 0.22 24.42 1.60
CA ARG A 23 1.05 24.37 2.80
C ARG A 23 0.57 25.33 3.89
N HIS A 24 0.20 26.56 3.50
CA HIS A 24 -0.11 27.63 4.45
C HIS A 24 -1.60 27.97 4.53
N HIS A 25 -2.38 27.69 3.48
CA HIS A 25 -3.79 28.07 3.40
C HIS A 25 -4.70 26.91 2.96
N ARG A 26 -4.47 25.73 3.54
CA ARG A 26 -5.23 24.52 3.22
C ARG A 26 -6.73 24.68 3.49
N SER A 27 -7.09 25.42 4.54
CA SER A 27 -8.48 25.73 4.89
C SER A 27 -9.21 26.54 3.80
N LEU A 28 -8.53 27.49 3.15
CA LEU A 28 -9.09 28.24 2.01
C LEU A 28 -9.33 27.33 0.80
N MET A 29 -8.41 26.39 0.55
CA MET A 29 -8.56 25.41 -0.52
C MET A 29 -9.75 24.47 -0.27
N LEU A 30 -9.94 24.03 0.98
CA LEU A 30 -11.07 23.17 1.37
C LEU A 30 -12.41 23.92 1.22
N ARG A 31 -12.51 25.15 1.75
CA ARG A 31 -13.71 25.99 1.60
C ARG A 31 -14.07 26.28 0.15
N ARG A 32 -13.09 26.58 -0.70
CA ARG A 32 -13.33 26.79 -2.15
C ARG A 32 -13.93 25.55 -2.84
N ASN A 33 -13.62 24.36 -2.34
CA ASN A 33 -14.18 23.10 -2.85
C ASN A 33 -15.50 22.71 -2.17
N GLY A 34 -16.05 23.56 -1.29
CA GLY A 34 -17.32 23.34 -0.59
C GLY A 34 -17.21 22.50 0.67
N LEU A 35 -16.01 22.41 1.27
CA LEU A 35 -15.80 21.70 2.54
C LEU A 35 -15.67 22.73 3.67
N GLU A 36 -16.63 22.73 4.59
CA GLU A 36 -16.56 23.53 5.81
C GLU A 36 -15.67 22.81 6.83
N VAL A 37 -14.54 23.41 7.19
CA VAL A 37 -13.56 22.81 8.10
C VAL A 37 -12.99 23.90 9.01
N ASN A 38 -12.94 23.62 10.32
CA ASN A 38 -12.25 24.44 11.31
C ASN A 38 -10.74 24.45 11.02
N ALA A 39 -10.08 25.60 11.21
CA ALA A 39 -8.69 25.81 10.78
C ALA A 39 -7.71 24.74 11.32
N ASP A 40 -8.00 24.21 12.51
CA ASP A 40 -7.11 23.32 13.25
C ASP A 40 -7.18 21.84 12.82
N ALA A 41 -8.22 21.44 12.06
CA ALA A 41 -8.48 20.05 11.67
C ALA A 41 -8.37 19.80 10.15
N THR A 42 -7.47 20.49 9.45
CA THR A 42 -7.37 20.39 7.98
C THR A 42 -6.46 19.26 7.47
N ASN A 43 -5.63 18.70 8.34
CA ASN A 43 -4.71 17.60 8.02
C ASN A 43 -5.47 16.27 7.89
N GLY A 44 -5.23 15.52 6.81
CA GLY A 44 -5.92 14.27 6.50
C GLY A 44 -7.19 14.41 5.65
N ILE A 45 -7.80 15.59 5.60
CA ILE A 45 -8.98 15.82 4.73
C ILE A 45 -8.52 15.94 3.27
N LEU A 46 -8.99 15.02 2.42
CA LEU A 46 -8.72 15.05 1.00
C LEU A 46 -9.55 16.14 0.32
N LEU A 47 -8.89 17.02 -0.46
CA LEU A 47 -9.58 18.02 -1.30
C LEU A 47 -10.54 17.39 -2.31
N ARG A 48 -10.27 16.13 -2.69
CA ARG A 48 -11.04 15.36 -3.65
C ARG A 48 -10.87 13.88 -3.32
N LYS A 49 -11.95 13.11 -3.43
CA LYS A 49 -11.87 11.64 -3.49
C LYS A 49 -11.05 11.21 -4.71
N LYS A 50 -10.38 10.05 -4.63
CA LYS A 50 -9.58 9.50 -5.75
C LYS A 50 -10.43 9.26 -7.01
N SER A 51 -11.71 8.96 -6.83
CA SER A 51 -12.70 8.71 -7.87
C SER A 51 -13.97 9.56 -7.64
N GLY A 52 -14.84 9.62 -8.65
CA GLY A 52 -16.13 10.32 -8.57
C GLY A 52 -16.16 11.68 -9.28
N GLN A 53 -17.38 12.23 -9.38
CA GLN A 53 -17.67 13.51 -10.01
C GLN A 53 -17.05 14.64 -9.19
N THR A 54 -16.41 15.59 -9.87
CA THR A 54 -15.88 16.77 -9.17
C THR A 54 -17.01 17.73 -8.80
N PRO A 55 -16.93 18.48 -7.68
CA PRO A 55 -17.95 19.47 -7.33
C PRO A 55 -18.19 20.52 -8.42
N ALA A 56 -17.14 20.93 -9.14
CA ALA A 56 -17.24 21.85 -10.26
C ALA A 56 -18.01 21.23 -11.45
N ALA A 57 -17.72 19.97 -11.79
CA ALA A 57 -18.47 19.26 -12.82
C ALA A 57 -19.92 19.04 -12.39
N TYR A 58 -20.19 18.72 -11.12
CA TYR A 58 -21.54 18.62 -10.58
C TYR A 58 -22.31 19.92 -10.81
N ARG A 59 -21.77 21.07 -10.38
CA ARG A 59 -22.44 22.38 -10.62
C ARG A 59 -22.65 22.69 -12.11
N LYS A 60 -21.67 22.35 -12.97
CA LYS A 60 -21.76 22.59 -14.42
C LYS A 60 -22.91 21.80 -15.05
N TYR A 61 -23.08 20.53 -14.69
CA TYR A 61 -24.05 19.64 -15.33
C TYR A 61 -25.38 19.51 -14.58
N LYS A 62 -25.48 20.02 -13.34
CA LYS A 62 -26.62 19.81 -12.43
C LYS A 62 -27.97 20.02 -13.13
N GLN A 63 -28.20 21.22 -13.68
CA GLN A 63 -29.48 21.57 -14.29
C GLN A 63 -29.85 20.64 -15.47
N ALA A 64 -28.86 20.26 -16.29
CA ALA A 64 -29.09 19.34 -17.40
C ALA A 64 -29.30 17.89 -16.95
N ILE A 65 -28.67 17.47 -15.85
CA ILE A 65 -28.90 16.17 -15.22
C ILE A 65 -30.32 16.11 -14.65
N ASP A 66 -30.74 17.15 -13.93
CA ASP A 66 -32.08 17.27 -13.37
C ASP A 66 -33.14 17.22 -14.49
N ALA A 67 -32.91 17.94 -15.60
CA ALA A 67 -33.77 17.87 -16.78
C ALA A 67 -33.75 16.49 -17.48
N CYS A 68 -32.67 15.73 -17.40
CA CYS A 68 -32.63 14.36 -17.90
C CYS A 68 -33.48 13.40 -17.05
N ASP A 69 -33.62 13.65 -15.75
CA ASP A 69 -34.47 12.85 -14.85
C ASP A 69 -35.95 13.29 -14.89
N ASP A 70 -36.21 14.53 -15.30
CA ASP A 70 -37.55 15.10 -15.43
C ASP A 70 -38.31 14.59 -16.68
N LEU A 71 -39.55 14.17 -16.45
CA LEU A 71 -40.49 13.71 -17.47
C LEU A 71 -40.99 14.87 -18.36
N SER A 72 -40.99 16.11 -17.89
CA SER A 72 -41.35 17.27 -18.72
C SER A 72 -40.44 17.42 -19.94
N TYR A 73 -39.19 16.94 -19.85
CA TYR A 73 -38.24 16.96 -20.95
C TYR A 73 -38.20 15.64 -21.73
N ILE A 74 -39.09 14.66 -21.45
CA ILE A 74 -39.00 13.29 -21.97
C ILE A 74 -38.93 13.21 -23.50
N GLN A 75 -39.52 14.18 -24.20
CA GLN A 75 -39.50 14.30 -25.66
C GLN A 75 -38.08 14.50 -26.22
N TYR A 76 -37.22 15.23 -25.50
CA TYR A 76 -35.87 15.54 -25.94
C TYR A 76 -34.90 14.38 -25.64
N ASN A 77 -33.95 14.11 -26.55
CA ASN A 77 -32.83 13.22 -26.26
C ASN A 77 -31.75 13.95 -25.43
N VAL A 78 -30.79 13.19 -24.87
CA VAL A 78 -29.73 13.75 -23.99
C VAL A 78 -28.93 14.85 -24.70
N SER A 79 -28.63 14.70 -25.98
CA SER A 79 -27.88 15.70 -26.75
C SER A 79 -28.69 16.99 -26.97
N GLN A 80 -30.02 16.87 -27.17
CA GLN A 80 -30.92 18.02 -27.28
C GLN A 80 -31.04 18.74 -25.94
N ILE A 81 -31.18 18.01 -24.83
CA ILE A 81 -31.16 18.58 -23.48
C ILE A 81 -29.83 19.31 -23.24
N ALA A 82 -28.69 18.70 -23.58
CA ALA A 82 -27.40 19.37 -23.45
C ALA A 82 -27.36 20.71 -24.17
N ARG A 83 -27.86 20.77 -25.41
CA ARG A 83 -27.92 22.01 -26.19
C ARG A 83 -28.83 23.07 -25.57
N LEU A 84 -29.97 22.69 -24.98
CA LEU A 84 -30.85 23.62 -24.26
C LEU A 84 -30.13 24.33 -23.10
N PHE A 85 -29.18 23.66 -22.47
CA PHE A 85 -28.37 24.21 -21.37
C PHE A 85 -26.98 24.71 -21.81
N GLY A 86 -26.71 24.82 -23.12
CA GLY A 86 -25.42 25.29 -23.64
C GLY A 86 -24.25 24.35 -23.35
N LEU A 87 -24.52 23.04 -23.27
CA LEU A 87 -23.56 21.99 -22.95
C LEU A 87 -23.28 21.09 -24.16
N ASP A 88 -22.14 20.42 -24.12
CA ASP A 88 -21.80 19.38 -25.08
C ASP A 88 -22.56 18.08 -24.77
N GLY A 89 -23.22 17.52 -25.79
CA GLY A 89 -24.05 16.32 -25.65
C GLY A 89 -23.24 15.08 -25.30
N VAL A 90 -22.04 14.94 -25.85
CA VAL A 90 -21.16 13.79 -25.57
C VAL A 90 -20.67 13.86 -24.12
N ALA A 91 -20.26 15.03 -23.66
CA ALA A 91 -19.81 15.25 -22.29
C ALA A 91 -20.93 15.01 -21.26
N LEU A 92 -22.16 15.49 -21.51
CA LEU A 92 -23.31 15.21 -20.65
C LEU A 92 -23.64 13.71 -20.63
N GLY A 93 -23.65 13.06 -21.79
CA GLY A 93 -23.88 11.61 -21.89
C GLY A 93 -22.85 10.80 -21.09
N ASN A 94 -21.57 11.17 -21.18
CA ASN A 94 -20.51 10.54 -20.37
C ASN A 94 -20.72 10.77 -18.87
N GLN A 95 -21.18 11.97 -18.49
CA GLN A 95 -21.45 12.31 -17.09
C GLN A 95 -22.55 11.42 -16.50
N LEU A 96 -23.65 11.24 -17.25
CA LEU A 96 -24.75 10.36 -16.87
C LEU A 96 -24.29 8.90 -16.79
N LYS A 97 -23.58 8.37 -17.80
CA LYS A 97 -23.08 6.98 -17.79
C LYS A 97 -22.19 6.68 -16.59
N LEU A 98 -21.34 7.62 -16.20
CA LEU A 98 -20.39 7.44 -15.10
C LEU A 98 -21.07 7.50 -13.73
N HIS A 99 -21.92 8.51 -13.52
CA HIS A 99 -22.37 8.89 -12.18
C HIS A 99 -23.86 8.69 -11.92
N TYR A 100 -24.67 8.62 -12.96
CA TYR A 100 -26.13 8.50 -12.88
C TYR A 100 -26.69 7.49 -13.90
N PRO A 101 -26.16 6.25 -13.95
CA PRO A 101 -26.62 5.24 -14.91
C PRO A 101 -28.12 4.95 -14.79
N GLU A 102 -28.68 5.04 -13.58
CA GLU A 102 -30.10 4.82 -13.30
C GLU A 102 -31.02 5.83 -14.00
N ILE A 103 -30.59 7.08 -14.16
CA ILE A 103 -31.35 8.11 -14.88
C ILE A 103 -31.49 7.70 -16.36
N ILE A 104 -30.40 7.20 -16.96
CA ILE A 104 -30.40 6.72 -18.34
C ILE A 104 -31.39 5.56 -18.48
N GLU A 105 -31.29 4.55 -17.62
CA GLU A 105 -32.15 3.36 -17.67
C GLU A 105 -33.64 3.71 -17.50
N ARG A 106 -33.99 4.53 -16.51
CA ARG A 106 -35.39 4.94 -16.27
C ARG A 106 -35.94 5.73 -17.45
N ARG A 107 -35.17 6.71 -17.93
CA ARG A 107 -35.58 7.57 -19.05
C ARG A 107 -35.78 6.76 -20.32
N GLU A 108 -34.91 5.80 -20.60
CA GLU A 108 -35.02 4.93 -21.78
C GLU A 108 -36.25 4.01 -21.72
N LYS A 109 -36.54 3.45 -20.54
CA LYS A 109 -37.78 2.68 -20.33
C LYS A 109 -39.01 3.55 -20.55
N ALA A 110 -39.04 4.77 -20.01
CA ALA A 110 -40.13 5.72 -20.21
C ALA A 110 -40.31 6.10 -21.69
N ARG A 111 -39.23 6.45 -22.39
CA ARG A 111 -39.27 6.78 -23.82
C ARG A 111 -39.73 5.59 -24.67
N THR A 112 -39.30 4.37 -24.35
CA THR A 112 -39.75 3.16 -25.06
C THR A 112 -41.25 2.94 -24.89
N ARG A 113 -41.78 3.10 -23.67
CA ARG A 113 -43.23 2.99 -23.40
C ARG A 113 -44.06 4.04 -24.16
N LEU A 114 -43.50 5.23 -24.36
CA LEU A 114 -44.15 6.32 -25.09
C LEU A 114 -43.92 6.27 -26.62
N GLY A 115 -43.28 5.23 -27.14
CA GLY A 115 -42.97 5.12 -28.58
C GLY A 115 -41.89 6.10 -29.07
N LEU A 116 -41.17 6.77 -28.17
CA LEU A 116 -40.11 7.75 -28.45
C LEU A 116 -38.71 7.10 -28.53
N LYS A 117 -38.65 5.81 -28.87
CA LYS A 117 -37.38 5.08 -28.96
C LYS A 117 -36.56 5.60 -30.14
N ASP A 118 -35.29 5.90 -29.90
CA ASP A 118 -34.36 6.49 -30.87
C ASP A 118 -33.54 5.42 -31.64
N ASN A 119 -33.87 4.13 -31.47
CA ASN A 119 -33.26 2.95 -32.11
C ASN A 119 -31.74 2.81 -31.99
N PHE A 120 -31.05 3.61 -31.17
CA PHE A 120 -29.62 3.42 -30.94
C PHE A 120 -29.36 2.21 -30.04
N ALA A 121 -28.35 1.41 -30.39
CA ALA A 121 -27.87 0.32 -29.55
C ALA A 121 -27.37 0.87 -28.20
N ARG A 122 -27.82 0.25 -27.10
CA ARG A 122 -27.42 0.59 -25.74
C ARG A 122 -26.39 -0.41 -25.23
N GLY A 123 -25.51 0.06 -24.35
CA GLY A 123 -24.37 -0.72 -23.87
C GLY A 123 -23.13 -0.59 -24.77
N ALA A 124 -22.16 -1.49 -24.54
CA ALA A 124 -20.96 -1.55 -25.35
C ALA A 124 -21.30 -2.02 -26.76
N LYS A 125 -20.71 -1.36 -27.77
CA LYS A 125 -20.81 -1.84 -29.16
C LYS A 125 -20.11 -3.21 -29.27
N PRO A 126 -20.64 -4.17 -30.05
CA PRO A 126 -20.01 -5.48 -30.25
C PRO A 126 -18.53 -5.38 -30.64
N GLU A 127 -18.20 -4.51 -31.59
CA GLU A 127 -16.82 -4.22 -32.01
C GLU A 127 -15.92 -3.81 -30.82
N SER A 128 -16.42 -2.98 -29.91
CA SER A 128 -15.66 -2.56 -28.73
C SER A 128 -15.49 -3.69 -27.72
N VAL A 129 -16.48 -4.57 -27.60
CA VAL A 129 -16.37 -5.77 -26.74
C VAL A 129 -15.24 -6.65 -27.25
N GLU A 130 -15.15 -6.88 -28.56
CA GLU A 130 -14.09 -7.67 -29.18
C GLU A 130 -12.71 -7.01 -29.01
N ILE A 131 -12.59 -5.71 -29.33
CA ILE A 131 -11.32 -4.97 -29.23
C ILE A 131 -10.73 -5.02 -27.81
N TYR A 132 -11.57 -4.87 -26.78
CA TYR A 132 -11.11 -4.83 -25.40
C TYR A 132 -11.18 -6.16 -24.65
N ALA A 133 -11.71 -7.24 -25.25
CA ALA A 133 -11.91 -8.53 -24.60
C ALA A 133 -10.61 -9.04 -23.94
N ARG A 134 -9.52 -9.10 -24.72
CA ARG A 134 -8.20 -9.54 -24.25
C ARG A 134 -7.67 -8.67 -23.10
N ALA A 135 -7.86 -7.35 -23.17
CA ALA A 135 -7.41 -6.42 -22.15
C ALA A 135 -8.19 -6.58 -20.83
N VAL A 136 -9.51 -6.81 -20.92
CA VAL A 136 -10.38 -7.07 -19.76
C VAL A 136 -10.01 -8.39 -19.09
N GLU A 137 -9.77 -9.43 -19.89
CA GLU A 137 -9.34 -10.74 -19.38
C GLU A 137 -7.97 -10.64 -18.69
N MET A 138 -6.99 -10.00 -19.32
CA MET A 138 -5.68 -9.77 -18.73
C MET A 138 -5.76 -8.97 -17.42
N LEU A 139 -6.64 -7.98 -17.34
CA LEU A 139 -6.85 -7.21 -16.10
C LEU A 139 -7.45 -8.07 -14.98
N ARG A 140 -8.26 -9.09 -15.31
CA ARG A 140 -8.83 -10.03 -14.33
C ARG A 140 -7.79 -11.05 -13.86
N SER A 141 -7.07 -11.65 -14.79
CA SER A 141 -6.16 -12.77 -14.52
C SER A 141 -4.77 -12.36 -14.05
N THR A 142 -4.31 -11.17 -14.43
CA THR A 142 -2.96 -10.69 -14.10
C THR A 142 -2.97 -9.48 -13.19
N ASP A 143 -1.83 -9.29 -12.53
CA ASP A 143 -1.53 -8.17 -11.65
C ASP A 143 -0.78 -7.04 -12.39
N LYS A 144 -0.88 -7.00 -13.73
CA LYS A 144 -0.29 -5.94 -14.55
C LYS A 144 -1.01 -4.60 -14.38
N ASN A 145 -0.31 -3.51 -14.70
CA ASN A 145 -0.88 -2.17 -14.69
C ASN A 145 -1.66 -1.89 -15.99
N LEU A 146 -2.61 -0.95 -15.92
CA LEU A 146 -3.46 -0.63 -17.06
C LEU A 146 -2.68 -0.12 -18.30
N PRO A 147 -1.65 0.74 -18.18
CA PRO A 147 -0.78 1.11 -19.30
C PRO A 147 -0.09 -0.07 -20.00
N THR A 148 0.52 -0.98 -19.25
CA THR A 148 1.21 -2.17 -19.75
C THR A 148 0.22 -3.10 -20.45
N ILE A 149 -0.97 -3.29 -19.87
CA ILE A 149 -2.04 -4.07 -20.52
C ILE A 149 -2.46 -3.42 -21.84
N ALA A 150 -2.63 -2.08 -21.86
CA ALA A 150 -3.02 -1.37 -23.07
C ALA A 150 -1.98 -1.53 -24.18
N GLU A 151 -0.69 -1.41 -23.84
CA GLU A 151 0.43 -1.60 -24.76
C GLU A 151 0.51 -3.04 -25.29
N GLU A 152 0.49 -4.05 -24.41
CA GLU A 152 0.49 -5.46 -24.80
C GLU A 152 -0.75 -5.83 -25.64
N CYS A 153 -1.88 -5.21 -25.32
CA CYS A 153 -3.12 -5.44 -26.05
C CYS A 153 -3.21 -4.68 -27.38
N GLY A 154 -2.32 -3.71 -27.64
CA GLY A 154 -2.36 -2.86 -28.83
C GLY A 154 -3.54 -1.87 -28.83
N VAL A 155 -4.04 -1.48 -27.66
CA VAL A 155 -5.21 -0.60 -27.51
C VAL A 155 -4.82 0.74 -26.88
N SER A 156 -5.60 1.79 -27.17
CA SER A 156 -5.40 3.10 -26.53
C SER A 156 -5.68 3.02 -25.02
N LEU A 157 -4.73 3.48 -24.20
CA LEU A 157 -4.91 3.59 -22.75
C LEU A 157 -6.14 4.42 -22.36
N ALA A 158 -6.36 5.55 -23.07
CA ALA A 158 -7.50 6.41 -22.80
C ALA A 158 -8.83 5.71 -23.14
N GLY A 159 -8.87 5.02 -24.28
CA GLY A 159 -10.02 4.25 -24.73
C GLY A 159 -10.34 3.08 -23.79
N LEU A 160 -9.34 2.28 -23.43
CA LEU A 160 -9.48 1.16 -22.49
C LEU A 160 -9.94 1.66 -21.11
N SER A 161 -9.34 2.74 -20.60
CA SER A 161 -9.75 3.33 -19.32
C SER A 161 -11.20 3.82 -19.35
N GLN A 162 -11.64 4.41 -20.45
CA GLN A 162 -13.03 4.82 -20.63
C GLN A 162 -13.98 3.62 -20.72
N TYR A 163 -13.63 2.61 -21.51
CA TYR A 163 -14.40 1.38 -21.68
C TYR A 163 -14.64 0.68 -20.34
N LEU A 164 -13.57 0.51 -19.54
CA LEU A 164 -13.65 -0.09 -18.21
C LEU A 164 -14.56 0.71 -17.26
N ARG A 165 -14.43 2.04 -17.24
CA ARG A 165 -15.29 2.89 -16.39
C ARG A 165 -16.77 2.86 -16.77
N PHE A 166 -17.09 2.58 -18.03
CA PHE A 166 -18.47 2.52 -18.49
C PHE A 166 -19.10 1.15 -18.27
N TYR A 167 -18.38 0.07 -18.57
CA TYR A 167 -18.96 -1.27 -18.69
C TYR A 167 -18.42 -2.29 -17.69
N HIS A 168 -17.30 -2.00 -17.02
CA HIS A 168 -16.65 -2.90 -16.05
C HIS A 168 -16.31 -2.15 -14.75
N LYS A 169 -17.29 -1.43 -14.19
CA LYS A 169 -17.13 -0.64 -12.95
C LYS A 169 -16.72 -1.52 -11.77
N ASP A 170 -17.32 -2.69 -11.67
CA ASP A 170 -17.00 -3.75 -10.71
C ASP A 170 -15.52 -4.15 -10.73
N LEU A 171 -14.96 -4.32 -11.93
CA LEU A 171 -13.55 -4.69 -12.12
C LEU A 171 -12.62 -3.55 -11.71
N VAL A 172 -12.98 -2.31 -12.06
CA VAL A 172 -12.25 -1.11 -11.64
C VAL A 172 -12.27 -0.96 -10.11
N ASP A 173 -13.43 -1.13 -9.49
CA ASP A 173 -13.60 -1.02 -8.04
C ASP A 173 -12.91 -2.18 -7.30
N TRP A 174 -12.93 -3.39 -7.84
CA TRP A 174 -12.16 -4.52 -7.32
C TRP A 174 -10.65 -4.24 -7.36
N LYS A 175 -10.11 -3.76 -8.50
CA LYS A 175 -8.68 -3.40 -8.60
C LYS A 175 -8.33 -2.23 -7.66
N ASN A 176 -9.17 -1.21 -7.56
CA ASN A 176 -8.94 -0.08 -6.64
C ASN A 176 -8.90 -0.56 -5.18
N ARG A 177 -9.83 -1.43 -4.76
CA ARG A 177 -9.82 -2.01 -3.41
C ARG A 177 -8.57 -2.85 -3.18
N ARG A 178 -8.17 -3.67 -4.15
CA ARG A 178 -6.92 -4.45 -4.08
C ARG A 178 -5.69 -3.55 -3.94
N GLN A 179 -5.62 -2.45 -4.69
CA GLN A 179 -4.56 -1.44 -4.57
C GLN A 179 -4.56 -0.76 -3.19
N GLU A 180 -5.73 -0.44 -2.64
CA GLU A 180 -5.85 0.19 -1.32
C GLU A 180 -5.44 -0.77 -0.20
N SER A 181 -5.80 -2.05 -0.30
CA SER A 181 -5.33 -3.09 0.62
C SER A 181 -3.82 -3.30 0.50
N ALA A 182 -3.26 -3.18 -0.71
CA ALA A 182 -1.82 -3.24 -0.95
C ALA A 182 -1.08 -1.94 -0.58
N ALA A 183 -1.78 -0.83 -0.38
CA ALA A 183 -1.18 0.45 -0.05
C ALA A 183 -0.62 0.42 1.38
N GLY A 184 0.66 0.09 1.49
CA GLY A 184 1.37 -0.05 2.77
C GLY A 184 2.04 -1.42 2.94
N CYS A 185 1.56 -2.44 2.23
CA CYS A 185 2.23 -3.72 2.09
C CYS A 185 3.23 -3.61 0.93
N ARG A 186 4.51 -3.76 1.25
CA ARG A 186 5.62 -3.74 0.28
C ARG A 186 6.20 -5.15 0.20
N GLN A 187 5.33 -6.15 0.10
CA GLN A 187 5.78 -7.53 0.14
C GLN A 187 6.56 -7.84 -1.12
N TRP A 188 7.55 -8.70 -0.96
CA TRP A 188 8.34 -9.19 -2.07
C TRP A 188 7.42 -9.83 -3.11
N GLY A 189 7.46 -9.32 -4.34
CA GLY A 189 6.71 -9.89 -5.46
C GLY A 189 5.20 -9.59 -5.44
N GLU A 190 4.69 -8.88 -4.44
CA GLU A 190 3.30 -8.42 -4.44
C GLU A 190 3.16 -7.05 -5.10
N MET A 191 1.97 -6.80 -5.64
CA MET A 191 1.61 -5.51 -6.21
C MET A 191 1.77 -4.40 -5.17
N SER A 192 2.58 -3.39 -5.48
CA SER A 192 2.53 -2.12 -4.78
C SER A 192 1.26 -1.35 -5.15
N GLY A 193 0.86 -0.36 -4.36
CA GLY A 193 -0.25 0.56 -4.68
C GLY A 193 -0.12 1.31 -6.03
N ASN A 194 1.05 1.23 -6.69
CA ASN A 194 1.30 1.74 -8.05
C ASN A 194 1.27 0.66 -9.16
N ASN A 195 0.73 -0.54 -8.90
CA ASN A 195 0.73 -1.71 -9.82
C ASN A 195 2.11 -2.07 -10.39
N ARG A 196 3.18 -1.82 -9.61
CA ARG A 196 4.51 -2.39 -9.86
C ARG A 196 4.72 -3.51 -8.86
N LEU A 197 5.33 -4.60 -9.30
CA LEU A 197 5.83 -5.61 -8.38
C LEU A 197 6.78 -4.92 -7.40
N THR A 198 6.55 -5.11 -6.11
CA THR A 198 7.42 -4.53 -5.10
C THR A 198 8.63 -5.44 -4.98
N GLU A 199 9.65 -5.15 -5.78
CA GLU A 199 10.92 -5.87 -5.76
C GLU A 199 12.10 -4.89 -5.66
N PRO A 200 13.17 -5.26 -4.94
CA PRO A 200 14.43 -4.55 -5.04
C PRO A 200 15.01 -4.73 -6.45
N SER A 201 15.56 -3.66 -7.03
CA SER A 201 16.33 -3.73 -8.28
C SER A 201 17.40 -4.82 -8.19
N HIS A 202 17.72 -5.46 -9.31
CA HIS A 202 18.77 -6.47 -9.40
C HIS A 202 20.09 -5.97 -8.78
N GLU A 203 20.50 -4.76 -9.13
CA GLU A 203 21.71 -4.11 -8.59
C GLU A 203 21.69 -4.00 -7.06
N ILE A 204 20.52 -3.73 -6.47
CA ILE A 204 20.37 -3.64 -5.01
C ILE A 204 20.44 -5.04 -4.38
N ARG A 205 19.91 -6.07 -5.06
CA ARG A 205 19.97 -7.45 -4.59
C ARG A 205 21.41 -7.95 -4.55
N GLU A 206 22.16 -7.72 -5.61
CA GLU A 206 23.57 -8.10 -5.69
C GLU A 206 24.39 -7.35 -4.65
N LYS A 207 24.20 -6.03 -4.53
CA LYS A 207 24.92 -5.19 -3.55
C LYS A 207 24.80 -5.69 -2.10
N TYR A 208 23.63 -6.20 -1.69
CA TYR A 208 23.43 -6.68 -0.32
C TYR A 208 23.46 -8.21 -0.19
N SER A 209 23.74 -8.96 -1.26
CA SER A 209 23.70 -10.43 -1.28
C SER A 209 24.65 -11.06 -0.28
N GLU A 210 25.92 -10.67 -0.31
CA GLU A 210 26.96 -11.18 0.60
C GLU A 210 26.64 -10.82 2.06
N ALA A 211 26.24 -9.56 2.30
CA ALA A 211 25.83 -9.11 3.63
C ALA A 211 24.62 -9.89 4.17
N LEU A 212 23.68 -10.28 3.30
CA LEU A 212 22.53 -11.12 3.67
C LEU A 212 22.95 -12.55 4.05
N ILE A 213 23.87 -13.16 3.32
CA ILE A 213 24.39 -14.50 3.62
C ILE A 213 25.04 -14.48 5.00
N LEU A 214 25.96 -13.53 5.23
CA LEU A 214 26.58 -13.32 6.54
C LEU A 214 25.54 -13.06 7.63
N TYR A 215 24.49 -12.29 7.33
CA TYR A 215 23.42 -12.02 8.29
C TYR A 215 22.66 -13.31 8.67
N ARG A 216 22.40 -14.22 7.73
CA ARG A 216 21.70 -15.48 8.03
C ARG A 216 22.57 -16.44 8.82
N GLU A 217 23.78 -16.68 8.35
CA GLU A 217 24.62 -17.78 8.82
C GLU A 217 25.36 -17.41 10.10
N THR A 218 25.92 -16.21 10.17
CA THR A 218 26.81 -15.83 11.27
C THR A 218 26.08 -15.19 12.45
N SER A 219 26.77 -15.13 13.60
CA SER A 219 26.32 -14.40 14.80
C SER A 219 26.78 -12.93 14.81
N PHE A 220 27.47 -12.45 13.78
CA PHE A 220 28.06 -11.11 13.73
C PHE A 220 27.04 -9.99 13.92
N THR A 221 27.49 -8.87 14.46
CA THR A 221 26.64 -7.68 14.55
C THR A 221 26.42 -7.08 13.16
N ILE A 222 25.35 -6.29 12.99
CA ILE A 222 25.10 -5.59 11.72
C ILE A 222 26.31 -4.71 11.34
N ARG A 223 27.00 -4.14 12.33
CA ARG A 223 28.20 -3.32 12.13
C ARG A 223 29.36 -4.15 11.60
N GLU A 224 29.66 -5.29 12.24
CA GLU A 224 30.70 -6.21 11.75
C GLU A 224 30.43 -6.70 10.32
N ILE A 225 29.17 -6.99 9.99
CA ILE A 225 28.79 -7.40 8.63
C ILE A 225 29.03 -6.25 7.64
N THR A 226 28.62 -5.03 7.99
CA THR A 226 28.80 -3.87 7.12
C THR A 226 30.26 -3.50 6.92
N ASP A 227 31.08 -3.66 7.96
CA ASP A 227 32.51 -3.38 7.91
C ASP A 227 33.25 -4.40 7.01
N ARG A 228 32.77 -5.66 6.95
CA ARG A 228 33.36 -6.71 6.09
C ARG A 228 32.93 -6.65 4.63
N THR A 229 31.71 -6.18 4.38
CA THR A 229 31.11 -6.18 3.02
C THR A 229 31.11 -4.79 2.38
N ASP A 230 31.68 -3.79 3.05
CA ASP A 230 31.74 -2.38 2.62
C ASP A 230 30.37 -1.80 2.22
N VAL A 231 29.31 -2.24 2.89
CA VAL A 231 27.95 -1.72 2.66
C VAL A 231 27.58 -0.69 3.72
N PRO A 232 26.87 0.40 3.37
CA PRO A 232 26.50 1.42 4.34
C PRO A 232 25.51 0.86 5.37
N ILE A 233 25.81 1.03 6.66
CA ILE A 233 24.99 0.51 7.77
C ILE A 233 23.52 0.95 7.71
N GLY A 234 23.27 2.23 7.37
CA GLY A 234 21.92 2.78 7.23
C GLY A 234 21.16 2.16 6.05
N GLY A 235 21.87 1.92 4.95
CA GLY A 235 21.33 1.29 3.74
C GLY A 235 20.96 -0.16 4.01
N PHE A 236 21.86 -0.94 4.62
CA PHE A 236 21.61 -2.35 4.93
C PHE A 236 20.48 -2.52 5.95
N ARG A 237 20.41 -1.69 7.01
CA ARG A 237 19.28 -1.71 7.96
C ARG A 237 17.94 -1.40 7.27
N SER A 238 17.94 -0.43 6.36
CA SER A 238 16.75 -0.06 5.61
C SER A 238 16.33 -1.18 4.66
N TYR A 239 17.29 -1.84 4.03
CA TYR A 239 17.09 -3.00 3.17
C TYR A 239 16.49 -4.19 3.94
N LEU A 240 17.06 -4.55 5.09
CA LEU A 240 16.53 -5.59 5.97
C LEU A 240 15.11 -5.28 6.46
N ARG A 241 14.87 -4.06 6.95
CA ARG A 241 13.53 -3.66 7.43
C ARG A 241 12.49 -3.64 6.31
N LYS A 242 12.90 -3.35 5.08
CA LYS A 242 11.99 -3.25 3.93
C LYS A 242 11.68 -4.62 3.34
N TRP A 243 12.66 -5.52 3.23
CA TRP A 243 12.55 -6.76 2.46
C TRP A 243 12.71 -8.04 3.27
N HIS A 244 13.31 -7.99 4.45
CA HIS A 244 13.71 -9.15 5.25
C HIS A 244 13.33 -9.03 6.73
N ARG A 245 12.09 -8.59 7.00
CA ARG A 245 11.57 -8.47 8.37
C ARG A 245 11.45 -9.80 9.09
N ASP A 246 11.18 -10.86 8.33
CA ASP A 246 11.20 -12.26 8.76
C ASP A 246 12.58 -12.67 9.31
N LEU A 247 13.66 -12.41 8.54
CA LEU A 247 15.02 -12.69 9.00
C LEU A 247 15.39 -11.88 10.25
N MET A 248 14.85 -10.65 10.38
CA MET A 248 15.04 -9.86 11.60
C MET A 248 14.32 -10.47 12.81
N LEU A 249 13.17 -11.10 12.62
CA LEU A 249 12.43 -11.78 13.68
C LEU A 249 13.12 -13.09 14.09
N GLU A 250 13.55 -13.89 13.11
CA GLU A 250 14.32 -15.13 13.34
C GLU A 250 15.59 -14.86 14.14
N ARG A 251 16.34 -13.82 13.77
CA ARG A 251 17.54 -13.41 14.51
C ARG A 251 17.25 -12.96 15.94
N ARG A 252 16.00 -12.59 16.24
CA ARG A 252 15.51 -12.26 17.59
C ARG A 252 14.83 -13.45 18.29
N GLY A 253 15.02 -14.67 17.78
CA GLY A 253 14.48 -15.88 18.38
C GLY A 253 12.97 -16.02 18.25
N GLY A 254 12.33 -15.22 17.40
CA GLY A 254 10.93 -15.39 17.04
C GLY A 254 10.80 -16.30 15.83
N LYS A 255 9.82 -17.20 15.84
CA LYS A 255 9.39 -17.91 14.62
C LYS A 255 8.20 -17.14 14.07
N PRO A 256 8.23 -16.74 12.80
CA PRO A 256 7.02 -16.18 12.22
C PRO A 256 6.00 -17.31 12.00
N ALA A 257 4.70 -16.98 11.89
CA ALA A 257 3.66 -17.97 11.64
C ALA A 257 3.82 -18.62 10.24
N THR A 258 2.95 -19.53 9.80
CA THR A 258 3.04 -20.06 8.43
C THR A 258 2.45 -19.09 7.40
N ASP A 259 1.37 -18.37 7.77
CA ASP A 259 0.58 -17.50 6.88
C ASP A 259 0.55 -16.02 7.33
N TYR A 260 1.71 -15.43 7.61
CA TYR A 260 1.82 -14.06 8.12
C TYR A 260 2.29 -13.08 7.04
N ASP A 261 1.80 -11.84 7.14
CA ASP A 261 2.26 -10.73 6.30
C ASP A 261 3.66 -10.27 6.73
N LYS A 262 4.68 -10.62 5.95
CA LYS A 262 6.09 -10.21 6.16
C LYS A 262 6.25 -8.68 6.29
N CYS A 263 5.38 -7.89 5.67
CA CYS A 263 5.40 -6.44 5.76
C CYS A 263 4.73 -5.88 7.00
N ARG A 264 3.80 -6.60 7.62
CA ARG A 264 3.13 -6.17 8.85
C ARG A 264 3.66 -6.84 10.11
N LEU A 265 4.73 -7.64 9.98
CA LEU A 265 5.46 -8.18 11.11
C LEU A 265 5.86 -7.07 12.08
N ASP A 266 5.23 -7.09 13.25
CA ASP A 266 5.62 -6.23 14.35
C ASP A 266 6.85 -6.80 15.05
N LEU A 267 7.95 -6.05 14.98
CA LEU A 267 9.19 -6.37 15.66
C LEU A 267 9.24 -5.79 17.08
N SER A 268 8.25 -4.99 17.50
CA SER A 268 8.23 -4.31 18.80
C SER A 268 8.01 -5.29 19.97
N GLY A 269 7.15 -6.29 19.78
CA GLY A 269 6.84 -7.33 20.77
C GLY A 269 7.79 -8.54 20.76
N SER A 270 8.76 -8.58 19.84
CA SER A 270 9.72 -9.70 19.77
C SER A 270 10.64 -9.73 21.00
N LYS A 271 10.96 -10.94 21.50
CA LYS A 271 11.93 -11.13 22.58
C LYS A 271 13.24 -10.42 22.20
N ARG A 272 13.87 -9.73 23.17
CA ARG A 272 15.15 -9.03 22.98
C ARG A 272 16.34 -10.02 22.93
N TYR A 273 16.26 -11.02 22.06
CA TYR A 273 17.32 -11.98 21.84
C TYR A 273 18.31 -11.43 20.79
N LEU A 274 19.60 -11.56 21.08
CA LEU A 274 20.69 -11.14 20.22
C LEU A 274 21.56 -12.35 19.90
N LYS A 275 21.61 -12.75 18.63
CA LYS A 275 22.42 -13.89 18.15
C LYS A 275 23.91 -13.76 18.51
N SER A 276 24.44 -12.53 18.53
CA SER A 276 25.83 -12.25 18.96
C SER A 276 26.05 -12.54 20.45
N THR A 277 25.12 -12.09 21.30
CA THR A 277 25.13 -12.36 22.75
C THR A 277 24.96 -13.85 23.03
N ALA A 278 24.10 -14.54 22.29
CA ALA A 278 23.93 -15.98 22.39
C ALA A 278 25.21 -16.74 22.04
N ALA A 279 25.89 -16.36 20.95
CA ALA A 279 27.18 -16.96 20.58
C ALA A 279 28.25 -16.72 21.65
N LYS A 280 28.28 -15.53 22.29
CA LYS A 280 29.20 -15.24 23.40
C LYS A 280 29.01 -16.19 24.59
N TYR A 281 27.76 -16.54 24.91
CA TYR A 281 27.45 -17.40 26.05
C TYR A 281 27.35 -18.90 25.70
N ALA A 282 27.37 -19.27 24.43
CA ALA A 282 27.25 -20.66 23.99
C ALA A 282 28.29 -21.60 24.64
N PRO A 283 29.60 -21.26 24.73
CA PRO A 283 30.58 -22.12 25.38
C PRO A 283 30.27 -22.33 26.88
N ALA A 284 29.75 -21.29 27.55
CA ALA A 284 29.36 -21.37 28.96
C ALA A 284 28.14 -22.29 29.15
N ILE A 285 27.16 -22.21 28.24
CA ILE A 285 25.95 -23.05 28.25
C ILE A 285 26.32 -24.51 27.97
N GLU A 286 27.15 -24.78 26.98
CA GLU A 286 27.63 -26.13 26.67
C GLU A 286 28.39 -26.74 27.85
N SER A 287 29.28 -25.96 28.47
CA SER A 287 30.01 -26.39 29.66
C SER A 287 29.09 -26.72 30.84
N LEU A 288 28.04 -25.91 31.07
CA LEU A 288 27.06 -26.15 32.13
C LEU A 288 26.14 -27.34 31.83
N ARG A 289 25.80 -27.60 30.55
CA ARG A 289 25.04 -28.78 30.13
C ARG A 289 25.85 -30.06 30.31
N ALA A 290 27.14 -30.03 29.98
CA ALA A 290 28.04 -31.16 30.15
C ALA A 290 28.30 -31.46 31.64
N ASN A 291 28.57 -30.41 32.44
CA ASN A 291 28.90 -30.53 33.86
C ASN A 291 28.17 -29.46 34.69
N PRO A 292 27.06 -29.82 35.37
CA PRO A 292 26.31 -28.88 36.21
C PRO A 292 27.14 -28.39 37.41
N ARG A 293 27.62 -27.14 37.34
CA ARG A 293 28.48 -26.52 38.37
C ARG A 293 28.11 -25.05 38.62
N PRO A 294 28.59 -24.41 39.70
CA PRO A 294 28.22 -23.03 40.01
C PRO A 294 28.54 -22.08 38.85
N ILE A 295 27.54 -21.28 38.44
CA ILE A 295 27.63 -20.32 37.32
C ILE A 295 28.84 -19.40 37.46
N MET A 296 29.15 -18.98 38.68
CA MET A 296 30.29 -18.13 39.01
C MET A 296 31.65 -18.73 38.60
N ARG A 297 31.80 -20.05 38.75
CA ARG A 297 33.04 -20.76 38.38
C ARG A 297 33.21 -20.81 36.87
N VAL A 298 32.15 -21.11 36.14
CA VAL A 298 32.16 -21.12 34.66
C VAL A 298 32.40 -19.72 34.10
N ALA A 299 31.80 -18.70 34.72
CA ALA A 299 32.02 -17.31 34.33
C ALA A 299 33.49 -16.89 34.50
N ALA A 300 34.14 -17.26 35.61
CA ALA A 300 35.55 -17.00 35.84
C ALA A 300 36.46 -17.71 34.84
N GLU A 301 36.20 -18.99 34.55
CA GLU A 301 36.98 -19.79 33.60
C GLU A 301 36.94 -19.21 32.17
N LEU A 302 35.82 -18.61 31.76
CA LEU A 302 35.63 -18.06 30.42
C LEU A 302 35.87 -16.54 30.33
N GLY A 303 36.30 -15.90 31.43
CA GLY A 303 36.52 -14.45 31.48
C GLY A 303 35.24 -13.61 31.28
N ILE A 304 34.08 -14.16 31.65
CA ILE A 304 32.76 -13.53 31.47
C ILE A 304 32.30 -12.91 32.79
N PRO A 305 31.70 -11.70 32.79
CA PRO A 305 31.09 -11.14 34.00
C PRO A 305 29.99 -12.06 34.54
N PRO A 306 30.09 -12.54 35.80
CA PRO A 306 29.21 -13.59 36.33
C PRO A 306 27.74 -13.15 36.41
N GLU A 307 27.49 -11.89 36.74
CA GLU A 307 26.12 -11.37 36.84
C GLU A 307 25.44 -11.22 35.48
N SER A 308 26.19 -10.86 34.43
CA SER A 308 25.65 -10.81 33.06
C SER A 308 25.29 -12.21 32.55
N LEU A 309 26.13 -13.22 32.82
CA LEU A 309 25.84 -14.61 32.46
C LEU A 309 24.61 -15.13 33.23
N ARG A 310 24.52 -14.85 34.53
CA ARG A 310 23.37 -15.24 35.36
C ARG A 310 22.06 -14.63 34.83
N GLN A 311 22.05 -13.32 34.56
CA GLN A 311 20.88 -12.63 34.04
C GLN A 311 20.47 -13.19 32.66
N TYR A 312 21.43 -13.47 31.78
CA TYR A 312 21.16 -14.06 30.48
C TYR A 312 20.51 -15.45 30.60
N LEU A 313 21.06 -16.32 31.45
CA LEU A 313 20.54 -17.67 31.67
C LEU A 313 19.10 -17.63 32.23
N HIS A 314 18.81 -16.74 33.17
CA HIS A 314 17.44 -16.57 33.68
C HIS A 314 16.44 -16.14 32.61
N MET A 315 16.85 -15.29 31.67
CA MET A 315 15.97 -14.74 30.63
C MET A 315 15.75 -15.70 29.45
N HIS A 316 16.74 -16.54 29.13
CA HIS A 316 16.74 -17.33 27.89
C HIS A 316 16.78 -18.85 28.11
N GLU A 317 17.33 -19.34 29.21
CA GLU A 317 17.53 -20.78 29.50
C GLU A 317 17.12 -21.13 30.95
N PRO A 318 15.86 -20.89 31.37
CA PRO A 318 15.44 -21.07 32.76
C PRO A 318 15.52 -22.52 33.25
N GLU A 319 15.36 -23.50 32.34
CA GLU A 319 15.48 -24.92 32.64
C GLU A 319 16.90 -25.30 33.06
N LEU A 320 17.92 -24.73 32.40
CA LEU A 320 19.33 -24.93 32.74
C LEU A 320 19.63 -24.39 34.14
N VAL A 321 19.07 -23.21 34.49
CA VAL A 321 19.22 -22.62 35.81
C VAL A 321 18.62 -23.52 36.89
N ALA A 322 17.45 -24.10 36.64
CA ALA A 322 16.82 -25.06 37.56
C ALA A 322 17.68 -26.31 37.73
N ALA A 323 18.21 -26.88 36.64
CA ALA A 323 19.07 -28.06 36.69
C ALA A 323 20.36 -27.83 37.50
N VAL A 324 21.04 -26.69 37.28
CA VAL A 324 22.24 -26.31 38.03
C VAL A 324 21.93 -26.09 39.52
N LYS A 325 20.76 -25.54 39.85
CA LYS A 325 20.31 -25.36 41.24
C LYS A 325 20.11 -26.70 41.95
N VAL A 326 19.45 -27.67 41.29
CA VAL A 326 19.23 -29.02 41.82
C VAL A 326 20.56 -29.77 42.02
N ALA A 327 21.46 -29.72 41.03
CA ALA A 327 22.78 -30.34 41.13
C ALA A 327 23.60 -29.78 42.31
N ARG A 328 23.54 -28.47 42.53
CA ARG A 328 24.18 -27.81 43.68
C ARG A 328 23.59 -28.25 45.02
N GLN A 329 22.27 -28.45 45.11
CA GLN A 329 21.62 -28.93 46.32
C GLN A 329 22.03 -30.37 46.65
N ARG A 330 22.13 -31.24 45.62
CA ARG A 330 22.61 -32.63 45.77
C ARG A 330 24.07 -32.71 46.20
N ALA A 331 24.93 -31.84 45.67
CA ALA A 331 26.33 -31.79 46.09
C ALA A 331 26.47 -31.37 47.57
N LYS A 332 25.59 -30.50 48.07
CA LYS A 332 25.58 -30.06 49.47
C LYS A 332 24.96 -31.06 50.45
N SER A 333 24.21 -32.05 49.98
CA SER A 333 23.62 -33.10 50.83
C SER A 333 24.51 -34.34 50.96
N ASN A 334 25.60 -34.40 50.17
CA ASN A 334 26.57 -35.49 50.16
C ASN A 334 27.90 -35.12 50.85
N ASP A 335 28.03 -33.87 51.32
CA ASP A 335 29.09 -33.38 52.21
C ASP A 335 28.54 -33.29 53.65
#